data_AF-A0A316EBH3-F1
#
_entry.id   AF-A0A316EBH3-F1
#
_cell.length_a   1.000
_cell.length_b   1.000
_cell.length_c   1.000
_cell.angle_alpha   90.00
_cell.angle_beta   90.00
_cell.angle_gamma   90.00
#
_symmetry.space_group_name_H-M   'P 1'
#
loop_
_entity.id
_entity.type
_entity.pdbx_description
1 polymer ?
#
loop_
_entity_poly.entity_id
_entity_poly.type
_entity_poly.pdbx_seq_one_letter_code
_entity_poly.pdbx_strand_id
1 'polypeptide(L)'
;MQKDKIDFIVDLLADNRIEAPLKEKVSDLATKELKRIFSVESENRERILEIERKMLNLKNESTSNTPTNNTDEKPKNDTITPPNPLHTKNFLAYFRDSEGLKYLTHDYKDLANKIPRETLLSIAKKEFDEAKRKNPDVYSKLLRRVEEFAFKEKPNWTIRKGKKETTINLGWKSKEFIDWEASSLVHPCMDSVWNTKMIEPFKKTIEVRDGMLLEIIEETISLVFSKEDLDIFVINYDKTNLLSGRFFTDVDWFGQAIYKILSGTKKKAEKNGFYNISIEYKEVFENNYKCLKIIHLDSKPNRSSESNDLISGDFKDIRSVLWSLCNWAIEAEFSNGFRRKYLLWDTNIKETSFEIPKEEVKGFTHLLLFY
;
A
#
# COMPACT_ATOMS: atom_id res chain seq x y z
N MET A 1 -19.44 8.48 -18.60
CA MET A 1 -19.48 8.00 -17.20
C MET A 1 -20.91 7.63 -16.88
N GLN A 2 -21.17 6.40 -16.44
CA GLN A 2 -22.46 6.06 -15.85
C GLN A 2 -22.58 6.84 -14.54
N LYS A 3 -23.55 7.76 -14.45
CA LYS A 3 -23.90 8.43 -13.18
C LYS A 3 -24.58 7.41 -12.27
N ASP A 4 -24.33 7.49 -10.96
CA ASP A 4 -25.05 6.69 -9.98
C ASP A 4 -26.55 7.05 -10.04
N LYS A 5 -27.42 6.06 -9.79
CA LYS A 5 -28.88 6.25 -9.81
C LYS A 5 -29.32 7.30 -8.79
N ILE A 6 -28.62 7.41 -7.66
CA ILE A 6 -28.90 8.43 -6.63
C ILE A 6 -28.57 9.82 -7.17
N ASP A 7 -27.41 9.99 -7.80
CA ASP A 7 -27.02 11.27 -8.43
C ASP A 7 -28.01 11.67 -9.53
N PHE A 8 -28.49 10.72 -10.31
CA PHE A 8 -29.51 10.97 -11.33
C PHE A 8 -30.84 11.45 -10.74
N ILE A 9 -31.28 10.86 -9.62
CA ILE A 9 -32.50 11.27 -8.92
C ILE A 9 -32.34 12.68 -8.33
N VAL A 10 -31.19 12.99 -7.75
CA VAL A 10 -30.88 14.32 -7.20
C VAL A 10 -30.86 15.38 -8.30
N ASP A 11 -30.20 15.09 -9.43
CA ASP A 11 -30.15 15.98 -10.59
C ASP A 11 -31.57 16.24 -11.16
N LEU A 12 -32.42 15.21 -11.20
CA LEU A 12 -33.78 15.33 -11.72
C LEU A 12 -34.68 16.18 -10.81
N LEU A 13 -34.52 16.06 -9.48
CA LEU A 13 -35.28 16.88 -8.52
C LEU A 13 -34.81 18.34 -8.49
N ALA A 14 -33.52 18.58 -8.76
CA ALA A 14 -32.92 19.90 -8.83
C ALA A 14 -33.22 20.66 -10.14
N ASP A 15 -33.72 19.98 -11.18
CA ASP A 15 -33.98 20.61 -12.48
C ASP A 15 -35.16 21.60 -12.42
N ASN A 16 -34.88 22.88 -12.65
CA ASN A 16 -35.87 23.96 -12.64
C ASN A 16 -36.80 23.96 -13.87
N ARG A 17 -36.54 23.12 -14.87
CA ARG A 17 -37.37 22.98 -16.08
C ARG A 17 -38.58 22.06 -15.88
N ILE A 18 -38.63 21.34 -14.75
CA ILE A 18 -39.73 20.43 -14.42
C ILE A 18 -40.83 21.20 -13.69
N GLU A 19 -42.07 21.13 -14.20
CA GLU A 19 -43.23 21.78 -13.59
C GLU A 19 -43.55 21.18 -12.20
N ALA A 20 -44.08 22.00 -11.30
CA ALA A 20 -44.31 21.62 -9.91
C ALA A 20 -45.13 20.32 -9.70
N PRO A 21 -46.23 20.06 -10.45
CA PRO A 21 -46.98 18.80 -10.31
C PRO A 21 -46.18 17.57 -10.74
N LEU A 22 -45.26 17.74 -11.68
CA LEU A 22 -44.40 16.68 -12.19
C LEU A 22 -43.23 16.43 -11.21
N LYS A 23 -42.71 17.48 -10.56
CA LYS A 23 -41.71 17.35 -9.48
C LYS A 23 -42.24 16.56 -8.29
N GLU A 24 -43.49 16.77 -7.90
CA GLU A 24 -44.13 16.03 -6.81
C GLU A 24 -44.23 14.53 -7.13
N LYS A 25 -44.66 14.20 -8.35
CA LYS A 25 -44.72 12.81 -8.83
C LYS A 25 -43.34 12.15 -8.93
N VAL A 26 -42.32 12.91 -9.34
CA VAL A 26 -40.92 12.45 -9.39
C VAL A 26 -40.37 12.23 -7.97
N SER A 27 -40.69 13.10 -7.01
CA SER A 27 -40.31 12.97 -5.60
C SER A 27 -40.91 11.71 -4.94
N ASP A 28 -42.18 11.41 -5.25
CA ASP A 28 -42.84 10.19 -4.77
C ASP A 28 -42.20 8.91 -5.32
N LEU A 29 -41.88 8.92 -6.63
CA LEU A 29 -41.20 7.79 -7.27
C LEU A 29 -39.77 7.62 -6.76
N ALA A 30 -39.04 8.71 -6.58
CA ALA A 30 -37.71 8.73 -5.97
C ALA A 30 -37.73 8.16 -4.55
N THR A 31 -38.72 8.53 -3.74
CA THR A 31 -38.88 8.01 -2.37
C THR A 31 -39.15 6.51 -2.36
N LYS A 32 -40.00 6.00 -3.28
CA LYS A 32 -40.26 4.56 -3.41
C LYS A 32 -39.02 3.79 -3.86
N GLU A 33 -38.26 4.33 -4.79
CA GLU A 33 -37.03 3.69 -5.29
C GLU A 33 -35.92 3.70 -4.23
N LEU A 34 -35.76 4.81 -3.49
CA LEU A 34 -34.82 4.88 -2.36
C LEU A 34 -35.18 3.87 -1.27
N LYS A 35 -36.47 3.76 -0.89
CA LYS A 35 -36.93 2.72 0.06
C LYS A 35 -36.60 1.31 -0.43
N ARG A 36 -36.73 1.05 -1.73
CA ARG A 36 -36.37 -0.24 -2.33
C ARG A 36 -34.86 -0.49 -2.27
N ILE A 37 -34.04 0.51 -2.59
CA ILE A 37 -32.57 0.42 -2.50
C ILE A 37 -32.15 0.11 -1.06
N PHE A 38 -32.65 0.84 -0.08
CA PHE A 38 -32.33 0.61 1.33
C PHE A 38 -32.88 -0.71 1.88
N SER A 39 -34.04 -1.20 1.40
CA SER A 39 -34.56 -2.52 1.75
C SER A 39 -33.66 -3.64 1.23
N VAL A 40 -33.22 -3.55 -0.03
CA VAL A 40 -32.30 -4.51 -0.64
C VAL A 40 -30.93 -4.46 0.04
N GLU A 41 -30.46 -3.29 0.44
CA GLU A 41 -29.19 -3.14 1.17
C GLU A 41 -29.26 -3.73 2.59
N SER A 42 -30.41 -3.58 3.27
CA SER A 42 -30.68 -4.22 4.56
C SER A 42 -30.74 -5.75 4.44
N GLU A 43 -31.45 -6.29 3.44
CA GLU A 43 -31.52 -7.73 3.17
C GLU A 43 -30.15 -8.30 2.79
N ASN A 44 -29.37 -7.58 1.97
CA ASN A 44 -28.00 -7.98 1.63
C ASN A 44 -27.09 -7.98 2.86
N ARG A 45 -27.25 -7.01 3.77
CA ARG A 45 -26.49 -6.95 5.02
C ARG A 45 -26.85 -8.10 5.96
N GLU A 46 -28.13 -8.46 6.09
CA GLU A 46 -28.56 -9.63 6.84
C GLU A 46 -28.02 -10.93 6.23
N ARG A 47 -28.04 -11.04 4.90
CA ARG A 47 -27.51 -12.20 4.17
C ARG A 47 -26.00 -12.35 4.34
N ILE A 48 -25.26 -11.23 4.38
CA ILE A 48 -23.82 -11.22 4.70
C ILE A 48 -23.58 -11.69 6.15
N LEU A 49 -24.35 -11.18 7.12
CA LEU A 49 -24.25 -11.61 8.53
C LEU A 49 -24.59 -13.10 8.70
N GLU A 50 -25.53 -13.63 7.91
CA GLU A 50 -25.89 -15.05 7.92
C GLU A 50 -24.78 -15.92 7.30
N ILE A 51 -24.14 -15.46 6.22
CA ILE A 51 -22.97 -16.11 5.62
C ILE A 51 -21.80 -16.14 6.61
N GLU A 52 -21.54 -15.03 7.32
CA GLU A 52 -20.52 -14.95 8.35
C GLU A 52 -20.81 -15.93 9.51
N ARG A 53 -22.06 -16.04 9.95
CA ARG A 53 -22.49 -17.04 10.95
C ARG A 53 -22.30 -18.48 10.48
N LYS A 54 -22.66 -18.78 9.22
CA LYS A 54 -22.47 -20.12 8.63
C LYS A 54 -20.99 -20.48 8.48
N MET A 55 -20.15 -19.52 8.10
CA MET A 55 -18.69 -19.68 8.04
C MET A 55 -18.09 -19.96 9.43
N LEU A 56 -18.60 -19.31 10.48
CA LEU A 56 -18.17 -19.56 11.86
C LEU A 56 -18.54 -20.98 12.33
N ASN A 57 -19.76 -21.43 12.02
CA ASN A 57 -20.22 -22.77 12.38
C ASN A 57 -19.46 -23.89 11.64
N LEU A 58 -19.20 -23.71 10.34
CA LEU A 58 -18.37 -24.65 9.56
C LEU A 58 -16.94 -24.76 10.09
N LYS A 59 -16.39 -23.66 10.61
CA LYS A 59 -15.06 -23.64 11.24
C LYS A 59 -15.05 -24.40 12.57
N ASN A 60 -16.17 -24.39 13.31
CA ASN A 60 -16.34 -25.12 14.57
C ASN A 60 -16.60 -26.62 14.36
N GLU A 61 -17.35 -26.99 13.31
CA GLU A 61 -17.63 -28.39 12.95
C GLU A 61 -16.39 -29.11 12.38
N SER A 62 -15.45 -28.37 11.76
CA SER A 62 -14.20 -28.92 11.23
C SER A 62 -13.17 -29.29 12.32
N THR A 63 -13.43 -28.94 13.58
CA THR A 63 -12.54 -29.18 14.74
C THR A 63 -12.99 -30.34 15.66
N SER A 64 -14.10 -31.00 15.38
CA SER A 64 -14.62 -32.10 16.19
C SER A 64 -14.60 -33.41 15.42
N ASN A 65 -13.43 -34.06 15.33
CA ASN A 65 -13.30 -35.53 15.24
C ASN A 65 -11.84 -35.96 15.37
N THR A 66 -11.28 -35.86 16.59
CA THR A 66 -10.18 -36.74 17.01
C THR A 66 -10.26 -36.88 18.55
N PRO A 67 -10.32 -38.11 19.10
CA PRO A 67 -10.46 -38.28 20.54
C PRO A 67 -9.08 -38.33 21.19
N THR A 68 -8.76 -37.41 22.12
CA THR A 68 -7.89 -37.73 23.28
C THR A 68 -7.82 -36.58 24.29
N ASN A 69 -8.18 -36.94 25.52
CA ASN A 69 -7.62 -36.55 26.82
C ASN A 69 -7.52 -35.06 27.22
N ASN A 70 -8.38 -34.73 28.19
CA ASN A 70 -8.26 -33.69 29.20
C ASN A 70 -6.81 -33.28 29.50
N THR A 71 -6.42 -32.09 29.05
CA THR A 71 -5.48 -31.22 29.76
C THR A 71 -5.95 -29.78 29.55
N ASP A 72 -5.92 -29.00 30.62
CA ASP A 72 -6.33 -27.60 30.67
C ASP A 72 -5.66 -26.76 29.55
N GLU A 73 -6.38 -26.51 28.46
CA GLU A 73 -5.92 -25.56 27.44
C GLU A 73 -6.08 -24.13 27.97
N LYS A 74 -4.96 -23.58 28.44
CA LYS A 74 -4.74 -22.13 28.47
C LYS A 74 -5.16 -21.53 27.12
N PRO A 75 -5.74 -20.31 27.11
CA PRO A 75 -6.12 -19.64 25.86
C PRO A 75 -4.90 -19.57 24.93
N LYS A 76 -5.04 -20.15 23.73
CA LYS A 76 -4.07 -20.00 22.65
C LYS A 76 -3.97 -18.50 22.35
N ASN A 77 -2.93 -17.88 22.87
CA ASN A 77 -2.41 -16.64 22.34
C ASN A 77 -2.07 -16.93 20.88
N ASP A 78 -2.94 -16.54 19.96
CA ASP A 78 -2.59 -16.35 18.56
C ASP A 78 -1.43 -15.36 18.55
N THR A 79 -0.22 -15.90 18.53
CA THR A 79 1.00 -15.12 18.45
C THR A 79 1.01 -14.53 17.05
N ILE A 80 0.50 -13.31 16.94
CA ILE A 80 0.60 -12.53 15.71
C ILE A 80 2.09 -12.36 15.43
N THR A 81 2.62 -13.15 14.49
CA THR A 81 4.00 -13.01 14.04
C THR A 81 4.19 -11.58 13.53
N PRO A 82 5.12 -10.80 14.10
CA PRO A 82 5.39 -9.46 13.64
C PRO A 82 5.83 -9.48 12.17
N PRO A 83 5.48 -8.48 11.35
CA PRO A 83 5.95 -8.44 9.98
C PRO A 83 7.47 -8.27 9.94
N ASN A 84 8.09 -8.75 8.87
CA ASN A 84 9.52 -8.55 8.65
C ASN A 84 9.77 -7.80 7.32
N PRO A 85 9.89 -6.46 7.35
CA PRO A 85 10.14 -5.69 6.13
C PRO A 85 11.53 -5.96 5.52
N LEU A 86 12.46 -6.53 6.29
CA LEU A 86 13.73 -7.00 5.76
C LEU A 86 13.55 -8.14 4.75
N HIS A 87 12.51 -8.98 4.90
CA HIS A 87 12.16 -10.02 3.92
C HIS A 87 11.81 -9.41 2.56
N THR A 88 11.01 -8.34 2.53
CA THR A 88 10.69 -7.62 1.29
C THR A 88 11.94 -7.00 0.67
N LYS A 89 12.74 -6.28 1.45
CA LYS A 89 14.00 -5.70 0.95
C LYS A 89 14.96 -6.77 0.40
N ASN A 90 15.12 -7.89 1.10
CA ASN A 90 16.03 -8.96 0.69
C ASN A 90 15.52 -9.72 -0.54
N PHE A 91 14.21 -9.95 -0.64
CA PHE A 91 13.60 -10.53 -1.82
C PHE A 91 13.82 -9.63 -3.04
N LEU A 92 13.53 -8.33 -2.92
CA LEU A 92 13.66 -7.38 -4.01
C LEU A 92 15.12 -7.11 -4.43
N ALA A 93 16.07 -7.25 -3.50
CA ALA A 93 17.50 -7.12 -3.80
C ALA A 93 18.01 -8.13 -4.85
N TYR A 94 17.33 -9.27 -5.06
CA TYR A 94 17.66 -10.20 -6.15
C TYR A 94 17.61 -9.52 -7.52
N PHE A 95 16.73 -8.54 -7.74
CA PHE A 95 16.67 -7.81 -9.00
C PHE A 95 17.90 -6.92 -9.27
N ARG A 96 18.78 -6.74 -8.29
CA ARG A 96 20.04 -6.00 -8.43
C ARG A 96 21.25 -6.93 -8.33
N ASP A 97 21.18 -7.90 -7.43
CA ASP A 97 22.36 -8.61 -6.93
C ASP A 97 22.48 -10.06 -7.45
N SER A 98 21.44 -10.63 -8.07
CA SER A 98 21.44 -12.03 -8.54
C SER A 98 21.80 -12.17 -10.03
N GLU A 99 21.88 -13.40 -10.54
CA GLU A 99 22.20 -13.69 -11.95
C GLU A 99 20.96 -14.11 -12.77
N GLY A 100 19.83 -14.43 -12.13
CA GLY A 100 18.57 -14.72 -12.81
C GLY A 100 17.64 -13.51 -12.84
N LEU A 101 17.10 -13.15 -11.68
CA LEU A 101 16.11 -12.08 -11.54
C LEU A 101 16.65 -10.70 -11.97
N LYS A 102 17.93 -10.44 -11.75
CA LYS A 102 18.58 -9.20 -12.19
C LYS A 102 18.46 -8.95 -13.68
N TYR A 103 18.78 -9.94 -14.53
CA TYR A 103 18.72 -9.79 -15.99
C TYR A 103 17.29 -9.80 -16.53
N LEU A 104 16.27 -9.95 -15.69
CA LEU A 104 14.92 -9.60 -16.11
C LEU A 104 14.70 -8.08 -16.25
N THR A 105 15.62 -7.27 -15.72
CA THR A 105 15.49 -5.81 -15.65
C THR A 105 16.76 -5.03 -16.00
N HIS A 106 17.93 -5.67 -15.96
CA HIS A 106 19.23 -5.06 -16.25
C HIS A 106 19.89 -5.73 -17.45
N ASP A 107 20.70 -4.98 -18.19
CA ASP A 107 21.44 -5.52 -19.33
C ASP A 107 22.55 -6.49 -18.88
N TYR A 108 22.98 -7.34 -19.81
CA TYR A 108 24.18 -8.14 -19.68
C TYR A 108 25.40 -7.23 -19.74
N LYS A 109 26.47 -7.56 -19.00
CA LYS A 109 27.72 -6.78 -19.04
C LYS A 109 28.39 -6.79 -20.43
N ASP A 110 28.15 -7.85 -21.21
CA ASP A 110 28.63 -8.02 -22.58
C ASP A 110 27.63 -8.92 -23.33
N LEU A 111 27.45 -8.71 -24.63
CA LEU A 111 26.62 -9.51 -25.52
C LEU A 111 27.10 -10.97 -25.57
N ALA A 112 28.39 -11.22 -25.38
CA ALA A 112 28.94 -12.57 -25.24
C ALA A 112 28.36 -13.34 -24.03
N ASN A 113 27.84 -12.63 -23.02
CA ASN A 113 27.18 -13.20 -21.86
C ASN A 113 25.66 -13.33 -22.04
N LYS A 114 25.12 -13.08 -23.24
CA LYS A 114 23.68 -13.22 -23.50
C LYS A 114 23.25 -14.66 -23.26
N ILE A 115 22.40 -14.84 -22.27
CA ILE A 115 21.83 -16.14 -21.91
C ILE A 115 20.58 -16.36 -22.78
N PRO A 116 20.41 -17.54 -23.41
CA PRO A 116 19.16 -17.87 -24.11
C PRO A 116 17.94 -17.67 -23.20
N ARG A 117 16.84 -17.12 -23.72
CA ARG A 117 15.65 -16.76 -22.90
C ARG A 117 15.17 -17.89 -22.01
N GLU A 118 15.01 -19.10 -22.53
CA GLU A 118 14.52 -20.23 -21.74
C GLU A 118 15.48 -20.60 -20.59
N THR A 119 16.79 -20.50 -20.83
CA THR A 119 17.81 -20.67 -19.79
C THR A 119 17.73 -19.56 -18.74
N LEU A 120 17.62 -18.30 -19.17
CA LEU A 120 17.44 -17.15 -18.27
C LEU A 120 16.21 -17.33 -17.39
N LEU A 121 15.04 -17.64 -17.99
CA LEU A 121 13.79 -17.80 -17.26
C LEU A 121 13.82 -18.99 -16.30
N SER A 122 14.53 -20.06 -16.64
CA SER A 122 14.76 -21.20 -15.74
C SER A 122 15.59 -20.80 -14.51
N ILE A 123 16.71 -20.09 -14.71
CA ILE A 123 17.56 -19.57 -13.63
C ILE A 123 16.75 -18.60 -12.75
N ALA A 124 16.08 -17.63 -13.37
CA ALA A 124 15.27 -16.64 -12.67
C ALA A 124 14.13 -17.29 -11.88
N LYS A 125 13.49 -18.34 -12.41
CA LYS A 125 12.44 -19.07 -11.70
C LYS A 125 12.96 -19.79 -10.46
N LYS A 126 14.12 -20.46 -10.58
CA LYS A 126 14.79 -21.10 -9.43
C LYS A 126 15.13 -20.08 -8.34
N GLU A 127 15.70 -18.94 -8.74
CA GLU A 127 16.01 -17.85 -7.80
C GLU A 127 14.76 -17.26 -7.16
N PHE A 128 13.68 -17.05 -7.92
CA PHE A 128 12.41 -16.58 -7.40
C PHE A 128 11.82 -17.51 -6.34
N ASP A 129 11.79 -18.81 -6.61
CA ASP A 129 11.26 -19.80 -5.68
C ASP A 129 12.14 -19.91 -4.41
N GLU A 130 13.47 -19.80 -4.57
CA GLU A 130 14.40 -19.74 -3.44
C GLU A 130 14.23 -18.47 -2.61
N ALA A 131 14.14 -17.30 -3.25
CA ALA A 131 13.95 -16.01 -2.60
C ALA A 131 12.63 -15.97 -1.85
N LYS A 132 11.55 -16.49 -2.43
CA LYS A 132 10.24 -16.63 -1.77
C LYS A 132 10.31 -17.53 -0.53
N ARG A 133 11.03 -18.64 -0.61
CA ARG A 133 11.22 -19.56 0.53
C ARG A 133 12.06 -18.92 1.65
N LYS A 134 13.09 -18.16 1.29
CA LYS A 134 13.97 -17.46 2.24
C LYS A 134 13.30 -16.25 2.90
N ASN A 135 12.31 -15.65 2.23
CA ASN A 135 11.65 -14.42 2.65
C ASN A 135 10.12 -14.66 2.70
N PRO A 136 9.62 -15.44 3.68
CA PRO A 136 8.21 -15.87 3.71
C PRO A 136 7.20 -14.74 3.95
N ASP A 137 7.63 -13.62 4.53
CA ASP A 137 6.72 -12.50 4.87
C ASP A 137 6.53 -11.49 3.75
N VAL A 138 7.09 -11.74 2.56
CA VAL A 138 6.90 -10.86 1.40
C VAL A 138 5.42 -10.84 1.02
N TYR A 139 4.87 -9.64 0.81
CA TYR A 139 3.46 -9.48 0.47
C TYR A 139 3.07 -10.28 -0.78
N SER A 140 1.99 -11.04 -0.70
CA SER A 140 1.58 -11.96 -1.76
C SER A 140 1.26 -11.27 -3.08
N LYS A 141 0.77 -10.02 -3.05
CA LYS A 141 0.53 -9.25 -4.28
C LYS A 141 1.82 -8.84 -4.98
N LEU A 142 2.88 -8.53 -4.22
CA LEU A 142 4.20 -8.28 -4.80
C LEU A 142 4.74 -9.54 -5.47
N LEU A 143 4.65 -10.69 -4.80
CA LEU A 143 5.06 -11.98 -5.38
C LEU A 143 4.29 -12.30 -6.66
N ARG A 144 2.96 -12.05 -6.66
CA ARG A 144 2.12 -12.22 -7.85
C ARG A 144 2.53 -11.28 -8.98
N ARG A 145 2.82 -10.01 -8.69
CA ARG A 145 3.28 -9.03 -9.68
C ARG A 145 4.56 -9.52 -10.37
N VAL A 146 5.53 -10.00 -9.59
CA VAL A 146 6.78 -10.59 -10.11
C VAL A 146 6.48 -11.83 -10.96
N GLU A 147 5.61 -12.71 -10.49
CA GLU A 147 5.24 -13.93 -11.23
C GLU A 147 4.58 -13.62 -12.57
N GLU A 148 3.67 -12.65 -12.60
CA GLU A 148 3.01 -12.17 -13.80
C GLU A 148 4.02 -11.52 -14.76
N PHE A 149 4.86 -10.60 -14.27
CA PHE A 149 5.89 -9.95 -15.07
C PHE A 149 6.87 -10.95 -15.73
N ALA A 150 7.33 -11.95 -14.99
CA ALA A 150 8.42 -12.83 -15.43
C ALA A 150 7.97 -14.15 -16.08
N PHE A 151 6.87 -14.76 -15.60
CA PHE A 151 6.62 -16.19 -15.84
C PHE A 151 5.25 -16.53 -16.41
N LYS A 152 4.32 -15.57 -16.58
CA LYS A 152 3.00 -15.82 -17.17
C LYS A 152 2.96 -15.43 -18.64
N GLU A 153 2.35 -16.28 -19.46
CA GLU A 153 2.11 -16.02 -20.88
C GLU A 153 1.09 -14.90 -21.13
N LYS A 154 0.12 -14.78 -20.20
CA LYS A 154 -0.90 -13.73 -20.18
C LYS A 154 -0.74 -12.92 -18.89
N PRO A 155 0.30 -12.08 -18.81
CA PRO A 155 0.51 -11.22 -17.64
C PRO A 155 -0.67 -10.27 -17.47
N ASN A 156 -1.01 -9.96 -16.22
CA ASN A 156 -2.08 -9.04 -15.85
C ASN A 156 -1.76 -8.38 -14.52
N TRP A 157 -0.58 -7.75 -14.47
CA TRP A 157 -0.12 -7.07 -13.28
C TRP A 157 -0.48 -5.59 -13.35
N THR A 158 -0.55 -4.93 -12.19
CA THR A 158 -1.04 -3.57 -12.12
C THR A 158 -0.04 -2.63 -11.45
N ILE A 159 -0.10 -1.36 -11.87
CA ILE A 159 0.58 -0.23 -11.26
C ILE A 159 -0.49 0.72 -10.73
N ARG A 160 -0.27 1.28 -9.55
CA ARG A 160 -1.25 2.16 -8.91
C ARG A 160 -0.69 3.56 -8.67
N LYS A 161 -1.49 4.55 -9.03
CA LYS A 161 -1.27 5.98 -8.81
C LYS A 161 -2.48 6.57 -8.11
N GLY A 162 -2.38 6.82 -6.80
CA GLY A 162 -3.54 7.17 -5.97
C GLY A 162 -4.64 6.12 -6.05
N LYS A 163 -5.86 6.53 -6.41
CA LYS A 163 -6.98 5.58 -6.63
C LYS A 163 -6.98 4.95 -8.02
N LYS A 164 -6.16 5.43 -8.96
CA LYS A 164 -6.14 4.95 -10.34
C LYS A 164 -5.23 3.73 -10.45
N GLU A 165 -5.80 2.65 -10.97
CA GLU A 165 -5.07 1.42 -11.27
C GLU A 165 -4.91 1.30 -12.78
N THR A 166 -3.69 0.99 -13.23
CA THR A 166 -3.38 0.75 -14.65
C THR A 166 -2.88 -0.67 -14.80
N THR A 167 -3.56 -1.44 -15.64
CA THR A 167 -3.20 -2.82 -15.96
C THR A 167 -2.13 -2.86 -17.04
N ILE A 168 -1.12 -3.71 -16.85
CA ILE A 168 -0.07 -4.00 -17.81
C ILE A 168 -0.16 -5.48 -18.19
N ASN A 169 -0.35 -5.69 -19.51
CA ASN A 169 -0.46 -7.01 -20.12
C ASN A 169 0.81 -7.44 -20.86
N LEU A 170 1.97 -6.92 -20.43
CA LEU A 170 3.28 -7.22 -20.99
C LEU A 170 4.18 -7.89 -19.94
N GLY A 171 5.04 -8.80 -20.39
CA GLY A 171 5.96 -9.55 -19.53
C GLY A 171 6.85 -10.47 -20.37
N TRP A 172 7.82 -11.11 -19.73
CA TRP A 172 8.86 -11.91 -20.40
C TRP A 172 8.36 -13.15 -21.16
N LYS A 173 7.13 -13.60 -20.89
CA LYS A 173 6.48 -14.68 -21.62
C LYS A 173 5.29 -14.23 -22.46
N SER A 174 5.02 -12.92 -22.57
CA SER A 174 3.94 -12.45 -23.43
C SER A 174 4.28 -12.71 -24.90
N LYS A 175 3.28 -13.08 -25.70
CA LYS A 175 3.49 -13.40 -27.13
C LYS A 175 4.17 -12.26 -27.90
N GLU A 176 3.72 -11.02 -27.68
CA GLU A 176 4.30 -9.83 -28.31
C GLU A 176 5.78 -9.67 -27.99
N PHE A 177 6.19 -9.96 -26.75
CA PHE A 177 7.58 -9.88 -26.33
C PHE A 177 8.43 -10.96 -26.98
N ILE A 178 7.93 -12.20 -27.01
CA ILE A 178 8.62 -13.34 -27.63
C ILE A 178 8.83 -13.10 -29.13
N ASP A 179 7.79 -12.63 -29.82
CA ASP A 179 7.85 -12.34 -31.25
C ASP A 179 8.89 -11.24 -31.55
N TRP A 180 8.99 -10.21 -30.71
CA TRP A 180 10.03 -9.17 -30.82
C TRP A 180 11.44 -9.71 -30.52
N GLU A 181 11.63 -10.40 -29.40
CA GLU A 181 12.93 -10.90 -28.94
C GLU A 181 13.58 -11.83 -29.96
N ALA A 182 12.78 -12.66 -30.65
CA ALA A 182 13.25 -13.57 -31.70
C ALA A 182 13.96 -12.84 -32.86
N SER A 183 13.66 -11.55 -33.06
CA SER A 183 14.26 -10.71 -34.10
C SER A 183 15.26 -9.68 -33.55
N SER A 184 15.45 -9.61 -32.24
CA SER A 184 16.25 -8.59 -31.56
C SER A 184 17.52 -9.16 -30.92
N LEU A 185 18.63 -8.45 -31.10
CA LEU A 185 19.87 -8.71 -30.37
C LEU A 185 20.01 -7.84 -29.11
N VAL A 186 19.17 -6.82 -28.97
CA VAL A 186 19.24 -5.83 -27.89
C VAL A 186 18.43 -6.31 -26.69
N HIS A 187 18.97 -6.14 -25.49
CA HIS A 187 18.23 -6.42 -24.26
C HIS A 187 17.03 -5.47 -24.12
N PRO A 188 15.85 -5.91 -23.63
CA PRO A 188 14.66 -5.06 -23.54
C PRO A 188 14.82 -3.78 -22.72
N CYS A 189 15.75 -3.73 -21.76
CA CYS A 189 16.00 -2.49 -21.02
C CYS A 189 16.74 -1.41 -21.84
N MET A 190 17.33 -1.79 -22.97
CA MET A 190 18.02 -0.89 -23.89
C MET A 190 17.15 -0.52 -25.10
N ASP A 191 16.05 -1.25 -25.33
CA ASP A 191 15.06 -0.93 -26.35
C ASP A 191 14.08 0.13 -25.84
N SER A 192 13.86 1.22 -26.59
CA SER A 192 13.05 2.35 -26.13
C SER A 192 11.58 1.99 -25.88
N VAL A 193 11.02 1.06 -26.65
CA VAL A 193 9.61 0.66 -26.54
C VAL A 193 9.43 -0.29 -25.36
N TRP A 194 10.24 -1.34 -25.28
CA TRP A 194 10.14 -2.35 -24.22
C TRP A 194 10.61 -1.83 -22.87
N ASN A 195 11.63 -0.97 -22.85
CA ASN A 195 12.06 -0.33 -21.63
C ASN A 195 10.93 0.54 -21.05
N THR A 196 10.27 1.35 -21.90
CA THR A 196 9.20 2.26 -21.46
C THR A 196 7.90 1.55 -21.12
N LYS A 197 7.54 0.48 -21.86
CA LYS A 197 6.25 -0.21 -21.68
C LYS A 197 6.28 -1.35 -20.67
N MET A 198 7.44 -1.95 -20.41
CA MET A 198 7.56 -3.18 -19.62
C MET A 198 8.60 -3.08 -18.50
N ILE A 199 9.86 -2.74 -18.81
CA ILE A 199 10.96 -2.85 -17.84
C ILE A 199 10.95 -1.72 -16.81
N GLU A 200 10.98 -0.46 -17.23
CA GLU A 200 10.96 0.68 -16.30
C GLU A 200 9.67 0.75 -15.48
N PRO A 201 8.46 0.53 -16.05
CA PRO A 201 7.25 0.44 -15.25
C PRO A 201 7.38 -0.61 -14.13
N PHE A 202 7.91 -1.79 -14.43
CA PHE A 202 8.10 -2.83 -13.41
C PHE A 202 9.13 -2.43 -12.35
N LYS A 203 10.31 -1.91 -12.75
CA LYS A 203 11.35 -1.43 -11.83
C LYS A 203 10.79 -0.39 -10.85
N LYS A 204 9.98 0.54 -11.36
CA LYS A 204 9.32 1.58 -10.56
C LYS A 204 8.29 1.03 -9.56
N THR A 205 7.87 -0.24 -9.67
CA THR A 205 6.98 -0.89 -8.67
C THR A 205 7.73 -1.56 -7.53
N ILE A 206 9.03 -1.82 -7.68
CA ILE A 206 9.81 -2.61 -6.72
C ILE A 206 10.92 -1.82 -6.02
N GLU A 207 11.20 -0.61 -6.48
CA GLU A 207 12.27 0.22 -5.91
C GLU A 207 11.88 1.69 -6.02
N VAL A 208 11.96 2.41 -4.90
CA VAL A 208 12.00 3.87 -4.91
C VAL A 208 13.42 4.25 -5.36
N ARG A 209 13.54 4.94 -6.49
CA ARG A 209 14.80 5.38 -7.09
C ARG A 209 14.96 6.90 -6.94
N ASP A 210 16.14 7.41 -7.30
CA ASP A 210 16.43 8.84 -7.28
C ASP A 210 15.32 9.65 -7.96
N GLY A 211 14.86 10.69 -7.27
CA GLY A 211 13.73 11.54 -7.66
C GLY A 211 12.34 10.96 -7.40
N MET A 212 12.18 9.64 -7.37
CA MET A 212 10.85 9.01 -7.26
C MET A 212 10.17 9.26 -5.92
N LEU A 213 10.92 9.36 -4.82
CA LEU A 213 10.30 9.64 -3.52
C LEU A 213 9.64 11.02 -3.53
N LEU A 214 10.30 12.03 -4.09
CA LEU A 214 9.71 13.36 -4.27
C LEU A 214 8.46 13.29 -5.17
N GLU A 215 8.54 12.59 -6.31
CA GLU A 215 7.39 12.41 -7.22
C GLU A 215 6.19 11.77 -6.50
N ILE A 216 6.43 10.73 -5.69
CA ILE A 216 5.37 10.05 -4.92
C ILE A 216 4.74 11.02 -3.91
N ILE A 217 5.54 11.82 -3.21
CA ILE A 217 5.04 12.81 -2.24
C ILE A 217 4.23 13.90 -2.95
N GLU A 218 4.76 14.53 -3.99
CA GLU A 218 4.09 15.59 -4.74
C GLU A 218 2.80 15.08 -5.42
N GLU A 219 2.84 13.88 -6.04
CA GLU A 219 1.66 13.23 -6.61
C GLU A 219 0.61 12.99 -5.53
N THR A 220 1.01 12.46 -4.37
CA THR A 220 0.07 12.17 -3.28
C THR A 220 -0.55 13.43 -2.69
N ILE A 221 0.23 14.51 -2.54
CA ILE A 221 -0.29 15.82 -2.13
C ILE A 221 -1.37 16.28 -3.12
N SER A 222 -1.09 16.25 -4.43
CA SER A 222 -2.05 16.66 -5.46
C SER A 222 -3.34 15.83 -5.50
N LEU A 223 -3.29 14.58 -5.02
CA LEU A 223 -4.43 13.67 -4.95
C LEU A 223 -5.27 13.85 -3.69
N VAL A 224 -4.69 14.37 -2.60
CA VAL A 224 -5.36 14.53 -1.30
C VAL A 224 -5.88 15.96 -1.11
N PHE A 225 -5.11 16.94 -1.56
CA PHE A 225 -5.38 18.37 -1.38
C PHE A 225 -5.78 18.98 -2.73
N SER A 226 -6.99 19.53 -2.80
CA SER A 226 -7.45 20.37 -3.90
C SER A 226 -6.70 21.70 -3.92
N LYS A 227 -6.91 22.51 -4.95
CA LYS A 227 -6.32 23.85 -5.02
C LYS A 227 -6.76 24.71 -3.85
N GLU A 228 -8.04 24.64 -3.50
CA GLU A 228 -8.65 25.38 -2.40
C GLU A 228 -8.13 24.89 -1.05
N ASP A 229 -7.85 23.59 -0.90
CA ASP A 229 -7.20 23.09 0.32
C ASP A 229 -5.81 23.71 0.48
N LEU A 230 -5.05 23.85 -0.60
CA LEU A 230 -3.68 24.39 -0.57
C LEU A 230 -3.63 25.90 -0.30
N ASP A 231 -4.77 26.61 -0.32
CA ASP A 231 -4.86 27.99 0.17
C ASP A 231 -4.86 28.05 1.71
N ILE A 232 -5.19 26.94 2.38
CA ILE A 232 -5.30 26.84 3.85
C ILE A 232 -4.15 26.00 4.43
N PHE A 233 -3.81 24.89 3.77
CA PHE A 233 -2.78 23.96 4.21
C PHE A 233 -1.38 24.45 3.82
N VAL A 234 -0.49 24.53 4.81
CA VAL A 234 0.93 24.79 4.58
C VAL A 234 1.67 23.45 4.65
N ILE A 235 2.06 22.93 3.49
CA ILE A 235 2.76 21.65 3.38
C ILE A 235 4.22 21.91 3.01
N ASN A 236 5.11 21.76 4.00
CA ASN A 236 6.54 21.89 3.82
C ASN A 236 7.18 20.52 3.64
N TYR A 237 8.09 20.38 2.69
CA TYR A 237 8.83 19.15 2.50
C TYR A 237 10.24 19.41 1.99
N ASP A 238 11.19 18.64 2.51
CA ASP A 238 12.60 18.77 2.17
C ASP A 238 12.88 18.12 0.80
N LYS A 239 12.75 18.93 -0.26
CA LYS A 239 12.96 18.48 -1.64
C LYS A 239 14.33 17.84 -1.84
N THR A 240 15.37 18.36 -1.20
CA THR A 240 16.75 17.90 -1.40
C THR A 240 16.91 16.46 -0.93
N ASN A 241 16.50 16.16 0.31
CA ASN A 241 16.61 14.81 0.85
C ASN A 241 15.60 13.84 0.20
N LEU A 242 14.42 14.32 -0.19
CA LEU A 242 13.46 13.50 -0.93
C LEU A 242 13.97 13.11 -2.32
N LEU A 243 14.75 13.95 -3.00
CA LEU A 243 15.35 13.61 -4.30
C LEU A 243 16.35 12.46 -4.20
N SER A 244 17.07 12.32 -3.08
CA SER A 244 18.06 11.25 -2.87
C SER A 244 17.46 9.95 -2.32
N GLY A 245 16.15 9.87 -2.11
CA GLY A 245 15.52 8.71 -1.50
C GLY A 245 15.63 7.46 -2.36
N ARG A 246 16.31 6.42 -1.86
CA ARG A 246 16.43 5.13 -2.57
C ARG A 246 16.19 3.94 -1.66
N PHE A 247 15.22 3.07 -1.93
CA PHE A 247 15.03 1.83 -1.16
C PHE A 247 14.12 0.83 -1.88
N PHE A 248 14.28 -0.45 -1.54
CA PHE A 248 13.40 -1.51 -2.04
C PHE A 248 12.11 -1.58 -1.23
N THR A 249 10.98 -1.60 -1.92
CA THR A 249 9.64 -1.76 -1.32
C THR A 249 8.63 -2.08 -2.43
N ASP A 250 7.41 -2.46 -2.07
CA ASP A 250 6.28 -2.39 -2.99
C ASP A 250 5.83 -0.92 -3.13
N VAL A 251 6.30 -0.25 -4.20
CA VAL A 251 6.13 1.20 -4.39
C VAL A 251 4.66 1.60 -4.51
N ASP A 252 3.84 0.76 -5.14
CA ASP A 252 2.40 1.02 -5.29
C ASP A 252 1.71 1.11 -3.93
N TRP A 253 1.95 0.10 -3.07
CA TRP A 253 1.34 0.05 -1.74
C TRP A 253 1.96 1.07 -0.79
N PHE A 254 3.25 1.37 -0.94
CA PHE A 254 3.87 2.49 -0.25
C PHE A 254 3.16 3.82 -0.58
N GLY A 255 2.91 4.12 -1.86
CA GLY A 255 2.14 5.30 -2.26
C GLY A 255 0.71 5.31 -1.68
N GLN A 256 0.06 4.14 -1.58
CA GLN A 256 -1.24 4.03 -0.90
C GLN A 256 -1.17 4.37 0.59
N ALA A 257 -0.09 3.99 1.27
CA ALA A 257 0.10 4.31 2.68
C ALA A 257 0.24 5.82 2.87
N ILE A 258 1.06 6.50 2.04
CA ILE A 258 1.20 7.96 2.08
C ILE A 258 -0.14 8.64 1.82
N TYR A 259 -0.90 8.17 0.82
CA TYR A 259 -2.23 8.69 0.52
C TYR A 259 -3.17 8.58 1.72
N LYS A 260 -3.20 7.42 2.40
CA LYS A 260 -4.03 7.21 3.59
C LYS A 260 -3.60 8.06 4.76
N ILE A 261 -2.28 8.19 5.00
CA ILE A 261 -1.73 9.04 6.07
C ILE A 261 -2.16 10.50 5.83
N LEU A 262 -1.86 11.07 4.65
CA LEU A 262 -2.19 12.45 4.34
C LEU A 262 -3.71 12.70 4.34
N SER A 263 -4.51 11.75 3.84
CA SER A 263 -5.99 11.84 3.91
C SER A 263 -6.49 11.85 5.36
N GLY A 264 -5.92 11.03 6.23
CA GLY A 264 -6.23 11.03 7.66
C GLY A 264 -5.83 12.33 8.34
N THR A 265 -4.63 12.84 8.03
CA THR A 265 -4.13 14.14 8.49
C THR A 265 -5.06 15.28 8.07
N LYS A 266 -5.45 15.34 6.79
CA LYS A 266 -6.38 16.35 6.27
C LYS A 266 -7.70 16.37 7.04
N LYS A 267 -8.38 15.23 7.14
CA LYS A 267 -9.64 15.11 7.90
C LYS A 267 -9.49 15.58 9.34
N LYS A 268 -8.30 15.37 9.93
CA LYS A 268 -8.04 15.74 11.33
C LYS A 268 -7.69 17.20 11.50
N ALA A 269 -6.95 17.77 10.56
CA ALA A 269 -6.68 19.19 10.45
C ALA A 269 -7.98 20.00 10.34
N GLU A 270 -8.89 19.60 9.45
CA GLU A 270 -10.21 20.24 9.28
C GLU A 270 -11.04 20.27 10.58
N LYS A 271 -10.91 19.22 11.41
CA LYS A 271 -11.63 19.13 12.69
C LYS A 271 -10.97 19.97 13.79
N ASN A 272 -9.65 20.04 13.80
CA ASN A 272 -8.89 20.53 14.94
C ASN A 272 -8.20 21.89 14.70
N GLY A 273 -8.21 22.42 13.47
CA GLY A 273 -7.64 23.73 13.13
C GLY A 273 -6.12 23.76 12.95
N PHE A 274 -5.46 22.61 12.81
CA PHE A 274 -4.01 22.52 12.60
C PHE A 274 -3.70 22.19 11.14
N TYR A 275 -3.32 23.18 10.33
CA TYR A 275 -3.19 23.02 8.87
C TYR A 275 -1.75 22.91 8.36
N ASN A 276 -0.79 22.83 9.28
CA ASN A 276 0.63 22.75 8.94
C ASN A 276 1.10 21.29 8.90
N ILE A 277 1.72 20.89 7.79
CA ILE A 277 2.28 19.55 7.58
C ILE A 277 3.76 19.69 7.21
N SER A 278 4.63 18.90 7.83
CA SER A 278 6.04 18.78 7.44
C SER A 278 6.36 17.34 7.01
N ILE A 279 7.06 17.18 5.89
CA ILE A 279 7.53 15.88 5.41
C ILE A 279 9.05 15.91 5.30
N GLU A 280 9.71 15.05 6.06
CA GLU A 280 11.17 15.00 6.18
C GLU A 280 11.66 13.59 5.79
N TYR A 281 12.77 13.50 5.06
CA TYR A 281 13.44 12.24 4.79
C TYR A 281 14.88 12.29 5.28
N LYS A 282 15.35 11.23 5.93
CA LYS A 282 16.74 11.13 6.38
C LYS A 282 17.23 9.69 6.37
N GLU A 283 18.52 9.53 6.12
CA GLU A 283 19.23 8.28 6.38
C GLU A 283 19.72 8.27 7.84
N VAL A 284 19.34 7.23 8.58
CA VAL A 284 19.67 7.05 9.99
C VAL A 284 20.81 6.03 10.08
N PHE A 285 22.04 6.56 10.11
CA PHE A 285 23.28 5.77 10.03
C PHE A 285 23.43 4.70 11.11
N GLU A 286 22.98 4.95 12.34
CA GLU A 286 23.20 4.03 13.47
C GLU A 286 22.55 2.65 13.26
N ASN A 287 21.49 2.58 12.45
CA ASN A 287 20.73 1.35 12.23
C ASN A 287 20.53 1.00 10.74
N ASN A 288 21.24 1.70 9.84
CA ASN A 288 21.06 1.59 8.39
C ASN A 288 19.58 1.74 7.92
N TYR A 289 18.78 2.53 8.65
CA TYR A 289 17.40 2.78 8.26
C TYR A 289 17.29 4.04 7.41
N LYS A 290 16.38 4.02 6.46
CA LYS A 290 15.88 5.22 5.77
C LYS A 290 14.55 5.60 6.40
N CYS A 291 14.45 6.83 6.88
CA CYS A 291 13.30 7.30 7.65
C CYS A 291 12.57 8.40 6.88
N LEU A 292 11.30 8.13 6.52
CA LEU A 292 10.35 9.14 6.08
C LEU A 292 9.47 9.54 7.26
N LYS A 293 9.48 10.82 7.62
CA LYS A 293 8.62 11.41 8.64
C LYS A 293 7.51 12.22 7.97
N ILE A 294 6.28 12.02 8.42
CA ILE A 294 5.13 12.88 8.08
C ILE A 294 4.59 13.44 9.38
N ILE A 295 4.72 14.76 9.56
CA ILE A 295 4.47 15.47 10.81
C ILE A 295 3.25 16.36 10.61
N HIS A 296 2.20 16.10 11.37
CA HIS A 296 1.06 17.02 11.52
C HIS A 296 1.39 17.99 12.65
N LEU A 297 1.89 19.17 12.30
CA LEU A 297 2.49 20.12 13.25
C LEU A 297 1.45 20.60 14.27
N ASP A 298 1.89 20.73 15.51
CA ASP A 298 1.12 21.17 16.69
C ASP A 298 -0.10 20.30 17.05
N SER A 299 -0.36 19.22 16.30
CA SER A 299 -1.48 18.33 16.55
C SER A 299 -1.15 17.31 17.64
N LYS A 300 -2.17 16.98 18.45
CA LYS A 300 -2.06 16.02 19.56
C LYS A 300 -3.15 14.95 19.47
N PRO A 301 -2.85 13.68 19.79
CA PRO A 301 -3.84 12.64 19.87
C PRO A 301 -4.65 12.77 21.17
N ASN A 302 -5.95 12.49 21.10
CA ASN A 302 -6.81 12.51 22.29
C ASN A 302 -6.76 11.20 23.10
N ARG A 303 -5.88 10.27 22.73
CA ARG A 303 -5.80 8.92 23.30
C ARG A 303 -4.44 8.70 23.95
N SER A 304 -4.39 7.80 24.93
CA SER A 304 -3.13 7.27 25.46
C SER A 304 -2.42 6.42 24.41
N SER A 305 -1.07 6.42 24.43
CA SER A 305 -0.28 5.52 23.59
C SER A 305 -0.56 4.05 23.91
N GLU A 306 -1.03 3.72 25.11
CA GLU A 306 -1.30 2.35 25.56
C GLU A 306 -2.72 1.87 25.23
N SER A 307 -3.57 2.73 24.67
CA SER A 307 -4.93 2.36 24.33
C SER A 307 -4.98 1.18 23.34
N ASN A 308 -5.73 0.13 23.69
CA ASN A 308 -5.99 -1.01 22.81
C ASN A 308 -6.68 -0.60 21.50
N ASP A 309 -7.48 0.46 21.54
CA ASP A 309 -8.21 0.98 20.38
C ASP A 309 -7.37 1.91 19.51
N LEU A 310 -6.09 2.13 19.83
CA LEU A 310 -5.23 3.00 19.04
C LEU A 310 -5.10 2.51 17.58
N ILE A 311 -5.07 1.19 17.38
CA ILE A 311 -5.00 0.55 16.05
C ILE A 311 -6.41 0.23 15.55
N SER A 312 -7.24 1.24 15.41
CA SER A 312 -8.59 1.15 14.81
C SER A 312 -8.73 2.16 13.66
N GLY A 313 -9.79 2.02 12.87
CA GLY A 313 -10.09 2.94 11.76
C GLY A 313 -8.93 3.11 10.78
N ASP A 314 -8.57 4.36 10.50
CA ASP A 314 -7.50 4.71 9.54
C ASP A 314 -6.16 4.04 9.87
N PHE A 315 -5.84 3.81 11.15
CA PHE A 315 -4.57 3.15 11.52
C PHE A 315 -4.58 1.66 11.18
N LYS A 316 -5.72 0.99 11.29
CA LYS A 316 -5.86 -0.42 10.86
C LYS A 316 -5.62 -0.54 9.36
N ASP A 317 -6.18 0.39 8.59
CA ASP A 317 -6.02 0.47 7.15
C ASP A 317 -4.55 0.75 6.75
N ILE A 318 -3.93 1.76 7.36
CA ILE A 318 -2.51 2.09 7.11
C ILE A 318 -1.62 0.89 7.49
N ARG A 319 -1.89 0.25 8.64
CA ARG A 319 -1.17 -0.95 9.10
C ARG A 319 -1.26 -2.08 8.08
N SER A 320 -2.44 -2.32 7.52
CA SER A 320 -2.65 -3.39 6.54
C SER A 320 -1.85 -3.18 5.25
N VAL A 321 -1.68 -1.92 4.84
CA VAL A 321 -0.96 -1.54 3.63
C VAL A 321 0.54 -1.56 3.83
N LEU A 322 1.01 -1.09 4.99
CA LEU A 322 2.43 -1.08 5.35
C LEU A 322 2.96 -2.46 5.79
N TRP A 323 2.08 -3.44 5.96
CA TRP A 323 2.45 -4.80 6.36
C TRP A 323 3.52 -5.34 5.41
N SER A 324 4.67 -5.77 5.96
CA SER A 324 5.87 -6.23 5.25
C SER A 324 6.63 -5.19 4.42
N LEU A 325 6.22 -3.91 4.39
CA LEU A 325 6.88 -2.88 3.58
C LEU A 325 7.91 -2.07 4.38
N CYS A 326 7.56 -1.71 5.62
CA CYS A 326 8.44 -0.94 6.49
C CYS A 326 8.10 -1.18 7.97
N ASN A 327 9.01 -0.79 8.85
CA ASN A 327 8.64 -0.57 10.25
C ASN A 327 7.90 0.76 10.33
N TRP A 328 6.86 0.81 11.17
CA TRP A 328 6.02 2.00 11.32
C TRP A 328 5.86 2.35 12.79
N ALA A 329 6.27 3.56 13.15
CA ALA A 329 6.02 4.15 14.45
C ALA A 329 5.21 5.44 14.36
N ILE A 330 4.65 5.83 15.50
CA ILE A 330 4.08 7.15 15.71
C ILE A 330 4.77 7.82 16.89
N GLU A 331 4.94 9.14 16.82
CA GLU A 331 5.40 9.99 17.91
C GLU A 331 4.38 11.10 18.15
N ALA A 332 4.07 11.36 19.41
CA ALA A 332 3.23 12.48 19.79
C ALA A 332 3.34 12.78 21.28
N GLU A 333 2.74 13.90 21.68
CA GLU A 333 2.35 14.16 23.06
C GLU A 333 1.03 13.45 23.34
N PHE A 334 1.09 12.22 23.83
CA PHE A 334 -0.08 11.46 24.26
C PHE A 334 -0.52 11.91 25.65
N SER A 335 -1.70 11.45 26.09
CA SER A 335 -2.19 11.74 27.46
C SER A 335 -1.27 11.20 28.57
N ASN A 336 -0.42 10.22 28.26
CA ASN A 336 0.59 9.64 29.14
C ASN A 336 2.03 10.12 28.81
N GLY A 337 2.17 11.29 28.19
CA GLY A 337 3.45 11.95 27.94
C GLY A 337 3.93 11.88 26.48
N PHE A 338 5.16 12.35 26.26
CA PHE A 338 5.83 12.34 24.97
C PHE A 338 6.36 10.94 24.69
N ARG A 339 5.78 10.23 23.72
CA ARG A 339 6.10 8.82 23.48
C ARG A 339 6.29 8.50 22.01
N ARG A 340 7.15 7.52 21.73
CA ARG A 340 7.20 6.80 20.46
C ARG A 340 6.53 5.45 20.65
N LYS A 341 5.63 5.08 19.74
CA LYS A 341 5.02 3.74 19.70
C LYS A 341 5.13 3.12 18.32
N TYR A 342 5.71 1.94 18.26
CA TYR A 342 5.72 1.11 17.06
C TYR A 342 4.36 0.43 16.87
N LEU A 343 3.80 0.59 15.68
CA LEU A 343 2.56 -0.05 15.24
C LEU A 343 2.87 -1.24 14.33
N LEU A 344 4.01 -1.20 13.63
CA LEU A 344 4.63 -2.31 12.92
C LEU A 344 6.13 -2.31 13.24
N TRP A 345 6.67 -3.46 13.60
CA TRP A 345 8.08 -3.63 13.90
C TRP A 345 8.51 -5.06 13.59
N ASP A 346 9.79 -5.26 13.31
CA ASP A 346 10.43 -6.56 13.22
C ASP A 346 11.19 -6.91 14.51
N THR A 347 11.86 -8.07 14.50
CA THR A 347 12.59 -8.58 15.66
C THR A 347 13.81 -7.76 16.06
N ASN A 348 14.30 -6.83 15.24
CA ASN A 348 15.41 -5.94 15.60
C ASN A 348 14.97 -4.85 16.57
N ILE A 349 13.66 -4.55 16.63
CA ILE A 349 13.09 -3.54 17.51
C ILE A 349 12.64 -4.21 18.82
N LYS A 350 13.46 -4.03 19.87
CA LYS A 350 13.25 -4.67 21.18
C LYS A 350 12.16 -4.01 22.01
N GLU A 351 12.03 -2.68 21.91
CA GLU A 351 11.07 -1.90 22.67
C GLU A 351 10.09 -1.21 21.72
N THR A 352 8.80 -1.50 21.91
CA THR A 352 7.73 -1.07 21.00
C THR A 352 7.02 0.19 21.47
N SER A 353 7.26 0.65 22.70
CA SER A 353 6.68 1.86 23.26
C SER A 353 7.58 2.42 24.35
N PHE A 354 8.08 3.64 24.17
CA PHE A 354 8.97 4.29 25.14
C PHE A 354 8.79 5.81 25.15
N GLU A 355 9.24 6.44 26.23
CA GLU A 355 9.26 7.89 26.38
C GLU A 355 10.38 8.51 25.55
N ILE A 356 10.10 9.67 24.98
CA ILE A 356 11.05 10.43 24.16
C ILE A 356 11.14 11.88 24.65
N PRO A 357 12.27 12.58 24.41
CA PRO A 357 12.42 13.98 24.78
C PRO A 357 11.33 14.85 24.15
N LYS A 358 10.85 15.84 24.90
CA LYS A 358 9.81 16.78 24.44
C LYS A 358 10.25 17.52 23.17
N GLU A 359 11.54 17.84 23.07
CA GLU A 359 12.15 18.59 21.98
C GLU A 359 12.11 17.84 20.65
N GLU A 360 11.94 16.51 20.67
CA GLU A 360 11.81 15.69 19.46
C GLU A 360 10.39 15.71 18.86
N VAL A 361 9.37 16.13 19.63
CA VAL A 361 7.95 16.05 19.25
C VAL A 361 7.44 17.42 18.79
N LYS A 362 7.33 17.61 17.48
CA LYS A 362 6.75 18.82 16.86
C LYS A 362 5.23 18.75 16.64
N GLY A 363 4.63 17.59 16.88
CA GLY A 363 3.23 17.28 16.57
C GLY A 363 3.03 15.79 16.34
N PHE A 364 1.84 15.37 15.90
CA PHE A 364 1.57 13.97 15.60
C PHE A 364 2.37 13.52 14.38
N THR A 365 3.32 12.61 14.59
CA THR A 365 4.29 12.22 13.57
C THR A 365 4.15 10.75 13.23
N HIS A 366 4.08 10.43 11.94
CA HIS A 366 4.28 9.09 11.41
C HIS A 366 5.74 8.90 11.01
N LEU A 367 6.36 7.80 11.42
CA LEU A 367 7.72 7.42 11.04
C LEU A 367 7.69 6.10 10.26
N LEU A 368 8.07 6.16 8.99
CA LEU A 368 8.18 5.00 8.12
C LEU A 368 9.66 4.67 7.92
N LEU A 369 10.07 3.48 8.36
CA LEU A 369 11.47 3.05 8.45
C LEU A 369 11.73 1.90 7.47
N PHE A 370 12.58 2.15 6.48
CA PHE A 370 12.94 1.24 5.39
C PHE A 370 14.39 0.77 5.51
N TYR A 371 14.69 -0.40 4.95
CA TYR A 371 16.01 -1.04 4.94
C TYR A 371 16.86 -0.71 3.70
#